data_AF-A0A2E6FCN3-F1
#
_entry.id   AF-A0A2E6FCN3-F1
#
_cell.length_a   1.000
_cell.length_b   1.000
_cell.length_c   1.000
_cell.angle_alpha   90.00
_cell.angle_beta   90.00
_cell.angle_gamma   90.00
#
_symmetry.space_group_name_H-M   'P 1'
#
loop_
_entity.id
_entity.type
_entity.pdbx_description
1 polymer ?
#
loop_
_entity_poly.entity_id
_entity_poly.type
_entity_poly.pdbx_seq_one_letter_code
_entity_poly.pdbx_strand_id
1 'polypeptide(L)' 'MKQSKLQSFIESVVTVGSGFFVALAVQLLIFPLYDIDITLFQNIQIVMILTVTSVIRIYIVRRCFNRIK' A
#
# COMPACT_ATOMS: atom_id res chain seq x y z
N MET A 1 -8.45 -24.21 -6.87
CA MET A 1 -8.45 -24.17 -5.39
C MET A 1 -9.25 -22.95 -4.94
N LYS A 2 -10.35 -23.14 -4.20
CA LYS A 2 -11.19 -22.01 -3.74
C LYS A 2 -10.50 -21.35 -2.54
N GLN A 3 -9.83 -20.23 -2.80
CA GLN A 3 -9.26 -19.38 -1.74
C GLN A 3 -10.41 -18.84 -0.88
N SER A 4 -10.32 -19.00 0.45
CA SER A 4 -11.38 -18.52 1.33
C SER A 4 -11.40 -16.98 1.33
N LYS A 5 -12.58 -16.37 1.49
CA LYS A 5 -12.72 -14.89 1.53
C LYS A 5 -11.82 -14.26 2.61
N LEU A 6 -11.65 -14.96 3.73
CA LEU A 6 -10.85 -14.53 4.87
C LEU A 6 -9.35 -14.61 4.56
N GLN A 7 -8.91 -15.65 3.86
CA GLN A 7 -7.52 -15.81 3.42
C GLN A 7 -7.11 -14.74 2.40
N SER A 8 -7.99 -14.43 1.43
CA SER A 8 -7.72 -13.37 0.46
C SER A 8 -7.68 -11.96 1.09
N PHE A 9 -8.47 -11.74 2.15
CA PHE A 9 -8.42 -10.49 2.92
C PHE A 9 -7.09 -10.34 3.66
N ILE A 10 -6.68 -11.36 4.42
CA ILE A 10 -5.39 -11.34 5.16
C ILE A 10 -4.22 -11.16 4.19
N GLU A 11 -4.20 -11.88 3.08
CA GLU A 11 -3.15 -11.76 2.07
C GLU A 11 -3.07 -10.34 1.49
N SER A 12 -4.21 -9.70 1.25
CA SER A 12 -4.27 -8.31 0.77
C SER A 12 -3.76 -7.33 1.83
N VAL A 13 -4.15 -7.51 3.09
CA VAL A 13 -3.72 -6.66 4.20
C VAL A 13 -2.21 -6.79 4.44
N VAL A 14 -1.67 -8.00 4.42
CA VAL A 14 -0.23 -8.23 4.61
C VAL A 14 0.58 -7.65 3.44
N THR A 15 0.12 -7.84 2.20
CA THR A 15 0.80 -7.32 1.00
C THR A 15 0.81 -5.79 0.98
N VAL A 16 -0.30 -5.16 1.37
CA VAL A 16 -0.41 -3.70 1.41
C VAL A 16 0.35 -3.14 2.62
N GLY A 17 0.20 -3.78 3.79
CA GLY A 17 0.82 -3.35 5.03
C GLY A 17 2.34 -3.40 4.94
N SER A 18 2.92 -4.44 4.33
CA SER A 18 4.37 -4.48 4.08
C SER A 18 4.82 -3.34 3.16
N GLY A 19 4.03 -2.99 2.15
CA GLY A 19 4.25 -1.81 1.30
C GLY A 19 4.26 -0.49 2.07
N PHE A 20 3.39 -0.32 3.07
CA PHE A 20 3.37 0.86 3.96
C PHE A 20 4.70 1.02 4.71
N PHE A 21 5.19 -0.04 5.34
CA PHE A 21 6.45 0.01 6.09
C PHE A 21 7.66 0.26 5.20
N VAL A 22 7.70 -0.39 4.02
CA VAL A 22 8.76 -0.17 3.04
C VAL A 22 8.76 1.28 2.54
N ALA A 23 7.59 1.84 2.24
CA ALA A 23 7.47 3.23 1.79
C ALA A 23 7.93 4.22 2.87
N LEU A 24 7.53 4.04 4.13
CA LEU A 24 8.01 4.85 5.25
C LEU A 24 9.54 4.80 5.38
N ALA A 25 10.13 3.61 5.32
CA ALA A 25 11.58 3.43 5.42
C ALA A 25 12.34 4.11 4.27
N VAL A 26 11.85 3.94 3.03
CA VAL A 26 12.44 4.59 1.84
C VAL A 26 12.34 6.11 1.96
N GLN A 27 11.19 6.64 2.38
CA GLN A 27 10.99 8.08 2.51
C GLN A 27 11.91 8.70 3.57
N LEU A 28 12.10 8.03 4.70
CA LEU A 28 13.04 8.47 5.75
C LEU A 28 14.50 8.50 5.25
N LEU A 29 14.88 7.62 4.33
CA LEU A 29 16.22 7.59 3.74
C LEU A 29 16.40 8.55 2.56
N ILE A 30 15.40 8.64 1.69
CA ILE A 30 15.46 9.39 0.44
C ILE A 30 15.19 10.88 0.68
N PHE A 31 14.21 11.27 1.49
CA PHE A 31 13.88 12.69 1.64
C PHE A 31 15.04 13.57 2.12
N PRO A 32 15.89 13.14 3.07
CA PRO A 32 17.08 13.89 3.43
C PRO A 32 18.12 13.98 2.31
N LEU A 33 18.19 12.99 1.40
CA LEU A 33 19.12 12.99 0.28
C LEU A 33 18.73 13.96 -0.84
N TYR A 34 17.47 14.39 -0.88
CA TYR A 34 16.93 15.29 -1.89
C TYR A 34 16.57 16.68 -1.31
N ASP A 35 17.02 16.99 -0.08
CA ASP A 35 16.68 18.23 0.64
C ASP A 35 15.16 18.48 0.74
N ILE A 36 14.39 17.39 0.89
CA ILE A 36 12.93 17.43 1.00
C ILE A 36 12.56 17.52 2.49
N ASP A 37 12.32 18.74 2.96
CA ASP A 37 11.89 19.01 4.33
C ASP A 37 10.39 18.74 4.51
N ILE A 38 10.06 17.57 5.06
CA ILE A 38 8.70 17.20 5.44
C ILE A 38 8.68 16.67 6.85
N THR A 39 7.68 17.11 7.61
CA THR A 39 7.48 16.65 8.97
C THR A 39 7.11 15.17 8.99
N LEU A 40 7.46 14.46 10.07
CA LEU A 40 7.04 13.06 10.28
C LEU A 40 5.52 12.87 10.13
N PHE A 41 4.74 13.86 10.58
CA PHE A 41 3.28 13.82 10.45
C PHE A 41 2.83 13.88 8.97
N GLN A 42 3.43 14.76 8.16
CA GLN A 42 3.15 14.82 6.71
C GLN A 42 3.59 13.53 6.01
N ASN A 43 4.73 12.95 6.40
CA ASN A 43 5.20 11.68 5.86
C ASN A 43 4.20 10.54 6.14
N ILE A 44 3.73 10.42 7.39
CA ILE A 44 2.70 9.44 7.75
C ILE A 44 1.41 9.64 6.94
N GLN A 45 0.96 10.88 6.73
CA GLN A 45 -0.21 11.18 5.89
C GLN A 45 0.00 10.72 4.44
N ILE A 46 1.16 11.04 3.85
CA ILE A 46 1.51 10.64 2.47
C ILE A 46 1.50 9.12 2.36
N VAL A 47 2.18 8.41 3.27
CA VAL A 47 2.26 6.95 3.23
C VAL A 47 0.89 6.32 3.46
N MET A 48 0.05 6.88 4.33
CA MET A 48 -1.32 6.42 4.53
C MET A 48 -2.15 6.53 3.24
N ILE A 49 -2.09 7.68 2.56
CA ILE A 49 -2.79 7.90 1.28
C ILE A 49 -2.32 6.90 0.23
N LEU A 50 -1.00 6.75 0.05
CA LEU A 50 -0.42 5.81 -0.92
C LEU A 50 -0.81 4.36 -0.61
N THR A 51 -0.93 4.01 0.66
CA THR A 51 -1.34 2.69 1.12
C THR A 51 -2.79 2.41 0.77
N VAL A 52 -3.71 3.33 1.10
CA VAL A 52 -5.12 3.23 0.74
C VAL A 52 -5.29 3.17 -0.78
N THR A 53 -4.61 4.03 -1.54
CA THR A 53 -4.63 4.01 -3.00
C THR A 53 -4.13 2.67 -3.56
N SER A 54 -3.10 2.07 -2.95
CA SER A 54 -2.58 0.75 -3.35
C SER A 54 -3.60 -0.37 -3.11
N VAL A 55 -4.30 -0.36 -1.97
CA VAL A 55 -5.41 -1.30 -1.69
C VAL A 55 -6.48 -1.18 -2.76
N ILE A 56 -6.93 0.05 -3.02
CA ILE A 56 -8.01 0.34 -3.97
C ILE A 56 -7.63 -0.19 -5.36
N ARG A 57 -6.41 0.11 -5.83
CA ARG A 57 -5.91 -0.36 -7.12
C ARG A 57 -5.93 -1.89 -7.21
N ILE A 58 -5.40 -2.58 -6.20
CA ILE A 58 -5.34 -4.05 -6.17
C ILE A 58 -6.75 -4.64 -6.18
N TYR A 59 -7.69 -4.06 -5.42
CA TYR A 59 -9.08 -4.49 -5.40
C TYR A 59 -9.78 -4.29 -6.75
N ILE A 60 -9.63 -3.11 -7.38
CA ILE A 60 -10.19 -2.82 -8.71
C ILE A 60 -9.66 -3.81 -9.74
N VAL A 61 -8.34 -4.01 -9.79
CA VAL A 61 -7.70 -4.96 -10.73
C VAL A 61 -8.27 -6.37 -10.51
N ARG A 62 -8.29 -6.87 -9.27
CA ARG A 62 -8.88 -8.18 -8.95
C ARG A 62 -10.35 -8.26 -9.39
N ARG A 63 -11.14 -7.19 -9.20
CA ARG A 63 -12.56 -7.18 -9.56
C ARG A 63 -12.77 -7.13 -11.08
N CYS A 64 -11.94 -6.42 -11.82
CA CYS A 64 -11.94 -6.40 -13.27
C CYS A 64 -11.60 -7.78 -13.85
N PHE A 65 -10.52 -8.42 -13.38
CA PHE A 65 -10.16 -9.78 -13.84
C PHE A 65 -11.24 -10.81 -13.52
N ASN A 66 -11.89 -10.74 -12.36
CA ASN A 66 -13.03 -11.60 -12.01
C ASN A 66 -14.32 -11.31 -12.80
N ARG A 67 -14.39 -10.20 -13.55
CA ARG A 67 -15.53 -9.86 -14.43
C ARG A 67 -15.30 -10.29 -15.88
N ILE A 68 -14.03 -10.41 -16.27
CA ILE A 68 -13.60 -10.81 -17.61
C ILE A 68 -13.57 -12.35 -17.74
N LYS A 69 -13.47 -13.06 -16.63
CA LYS A 69 -13.46 -14.53 -16.54
C LYS A 69 -14.81 -15.05 -16.04
#